data_AF-A0A0A1DMG3-F1
#
_entry.id   AF-A0A0A1DMG3-F1
#
_cell.length_a   1.000
_cell.length_b   1.000
_cell.length_c   1.000
_cell.angle_alpha   90.00
_cell.angle_beta   90.00
_cell.angle_gamma   90.00
#
_symmetry.space_group_name_H-M   'P 1'
#
loop_
_entity.id
_entity.type
_entity.pdbx_description
1 polymer ?
#
loop_
_entity_poly.entity_id
_entity_poly.type
_entity_poly.pdbx_seq_one_letter_code
_entity_poly.pdbx_strand_id
1 'polypeptide(L)'
;MLSVLVGVSAAAPAQADCVRQWKNTALNPANSETFNASIGCDGLWGIQSTTEVERVRGQYYVDGEWRYSATYSWRTFSSSDSEAKLIGNTVDGRRLRGETYWNRQDIRYRF
;
A
#
# COMPACT_ATOMS: atom_id res chain seq x y z
N MET A 1 50.39 3.20 13.35
CA MET A 1 49.22 3.23 12.45
C MET A 1 47.97 3.22 13.31
N LEU A 2 47.18 4.29 13.29
CA LEU A 2 45.94 4.39 14.07
C LEU A 2 44.77 4.12 13.12
N SER A 3 44.13 2.96 13.24
CA SER A 3 42.98 2.59 12.42
C SER A 3 41.72 3.18 13.07
N VAL A 4 41.14 4.20 12.45
CA VAL A 4 39.84 4.76 12.86
C VAL A 4 38.74 3.87 12.28
N LEU A 5 38.09 3.07 13.13
CA LEU A 5 36.86 2.36 12.80
C LEU A 5 35.71 3.38 12.79
N VAL A 6 35.28 3.79 11.61
CA VAL A 6 34.04 4.55 11.43
C VAL A 6 32.88 3.56 11.56
N GLY A 7 32.34 3.44 12.77
CA GLY A 7 31.11 2.68 13.03
C GLY A 7 29.93 3.39 12.36
N VAL A 8 29.50 2.87 11.22
CA VAL A 8 28.24 3.30 10.60
C VAL A 8 27.13 2.64 11.41
N SER A 9 26.57 3.37 12.37
CA SER A 9 25.41 2.91 13.11
C SER A 9 24.29 2.59 12.11
N ALA A 10 23.83 1.35 12.09
CA ALA A 10 22.64 0.98 11.32
C ALA A 10 21.50 1.90 11.79
N ALA A 11 20.98 2.72 10.88
CA ALA A 11 19.80 3.52 11.16
C ALA A 11 18.70 2.55 11.63
N ALA A 12 18.18 2.76 12.83
CA ALA A 12 17.04 1.99 13.31
C ALA A 12 15.93 2.09 12.23
N PRO A 13 15.32 0.97 11.81
CA PRO A 13 14.25 1.04 10.83
C PRO A 13 13.17 1.97 11.40
N ALA A 14 12.82 3.00 10.64
CA ALA A 14 11.75 3.92 11.02
C ALA A 14 10.55 3.10 11.46
N GLN A 15 10.02 3.40 12.65
CA GLN A 15 8.92 2.66 13.24
C GLN A 15 7.78 2.61 12.23
N ALA A 16 7.38 1.39 11.87
CA ALA A 16 6.41 1.15 10.82
C ALA A 16 5.02 1.60 11.30
N ASP A 17 4.54 2.74 10.81
CA ASP A 17 3.19 3.22 11.09
C ASP A 17 2.17 2.36 10.31
N CYS A 18 1.73 1.26 10.92
CA CYS A 18 0.71 0.37 10.37
C CYS A 18 -0.71 0.94 10.60
N VAL A 19 -1.02 2.06 9.94
CA VAL A 19 -2.22 2.88 10.17
C VAL A 19 -3.37 2.51 9.20
N ARG A 20 -4.61 2.58 9.69
CA ARG A 20 -5.85 2.54 8.89
C ARG A 20 -6.20 3.95 8.42
N GLN A 21 -6.52 4.11 7.14
CA GLN A 21 -6.79 5.41 6.53
C GLN A 21 -7.69 5.28 5.29
N TRP A 22 -8.43 6.34 4.99
CA TRP A 22 -9.23 6.44 3.78
C TRP A 22 -8.46 7.14 2.67
N LYS A 23 -8.48 6.56 1.47
CA LYS A 23 -7.67 7.02 0.34
C LYS A 23 -8.44 7.04 -0.97
N ASN A 24 -8.19 8.06 -1.77
CA ASN A 24 -8.80 8.18 -3.08
C ASN A 24 -8.12 7.24 -4.08
N THR A 25 -8.94 6.46 -4.77
CA THR A 25 -8.54 5.57 -5.86
C THR A 25 -9.11 6.08 -7.18
N ALA A 26 -8.41 5.85 -8.28
CA ALA A 26 -8.82 6.29 -9.61
C ALA A 26 -8.54 5.22 -10.68
N LEU A 27 -9.24 5.35 -11.82
CA LEU A 27 -9.06 4.52 -13.01
C LEU A 27 -7.62 4.52 -13.51
N ASN A 28 -7.03 5.72 -13.58
CA ASN A 28 -5.60 5.91 -13.80
C ASN A 28 -4.90 5.90 -12.43
N PRO A 29 -4.09 4.88 -12.13
CA PRO A 29 -3.41 4.78 -10.83
C PRO A 29 -2.41 5.91 -10.57
N ALA A 30 -1.95 6.64 -11.60
CA ALA A 30 -1.14 7.85 -11.42
C ALA A 30 -1.89 8.98 -10.70
N ASN A 31 -3.22 8.97 -10.76
CA ASN A 31 -4.08 9.93 -10.09
C ASN A 31 -4.57 9.44 -8.71
N SER A 32 -4.23 8.21 -8.34
CA SER A 32 -4.56 7.68 -7.01
C SER A 32 -3.55 8.20 -6.00
N GLU A 33 -4.00 8.41 -4.76
CA GLU A 33 -3.08 8.75 -3.69
C GLU A 33 -2.06 7.63 -3.50
N THR A 34 -0.79 8.01 -3.36
CA THR A 34 0.27 7.09 -2.98
C THR A 34 0.28 6.91 -1.46
N PHE A 35 0.80 5.77 -1.04
CA PHE A 35 0.93 5.41 0.37
C PHE A 35 2.39 5.07 0.62
N ASN A 36 2.91 5.59 1.73
CA ASN A 36 4.26 5.25 2.16
C ASN A 36 4.35 3.77 2.52
N ALA A 37 5.48 3.19 2.17
CA ALA A 37 5.81 1.82 2.51
C ALA A 37 6.39 1.74 3.91
N SER A 38 5.63 1.19 4.85
CA SER A 38 6.14 0.87 6.18
C SER A 38 6.74 -0.54 6.14
N ILE A 39 8.08 -0.64 6.18
CA ILE A 39 8.86 -1.89 6.04
C ILE A 39 8.48 -2.95 7.10
N GLY A 40 7.87 -2.54 8.20
CA GLY A 40 7.40 -3.43 9.28
C GLY A 40 5.92 -3.82 9.22
N CYS A 41 5.18 -3.51 8.16
CA CYS A 41 3.78 -3.89 8.02
C CYS A 41 3.59 -5.11 7.11
N ASP A 42 2.65 -6.00 7.44
CA ASP A 42 2.17 -7.14 6.64
C ASP A 42 1.35 -6.71 5.41
N GLY A 43 1.91 -5.80 4.62
CA GLY A 43 1.35 -5.33 3.37
C GLY A 43 0.12 -4.43 3.51
N LEU A 44 -0.51 -4.17 2.36
CA LEU A 44 -1.68 -3.30 2.24
C LEU A 44 -2.95 -4.14 2.15
N TRP A 45 -3.93 -3.84 3.00
CA TRP A 45 -5.24 -4.45 3.00
C TRP A 45 -6.30 -3.40 2.64
N GLY A 46 -7.26 -3.76 1.79
CA GLY A 46 -8.50 -2.99 1.61
C GLY A 46 -9.57 -3.51 2.55
N ILE A 47 -10.51 -2.64 2.96
CA ILE A 47 -11.57 -2.94 3.92
C ILE A 47 -12.97 -2.65 3.34
N GLN A 48 -13.22 -1.42 2.90
CA GLN A 48 -14.55 -1.02 2.40
C GLN A 48 -14.43 0.21 1.49
N SER A 49 -15.47 0.45 0.68
CA SER A 49 -15.62 1.63 -0.18
C SER A 49 -16.72 2.55 0.36
N THR A 50 -16.71 3.84 0.01
CA THR A 50 -17.68 4.80 0.60
C THR A 50 -19.08 4.75 0.01
N THR A 51 -19.21 4.44 -1.27
CA THR A 51 -20.45 4.79 -2.02
C THR A 51 -21.08 3.60 -2.72
N GLU A 52 -20.27 2.83 -3.44
CA GLU A 52 -20.73 1.71 -4.26
C GLU A 52 -19.74 0.55 -4.20
N VAL A 53 -20.16 -0.61 -4.73
CA VAL A 53 -19.29 -1.75 -4.93
C VAL A 53 -18.12 -1.35 -5.82
N GLU A 54 -16.92 -1.36 -5.27
CA GLU A 54 -15.68 -0.98 -5.94
C GLU A 54 -14.82 -2.21 -6.17
N ARG A 55 -14.19 -2.30 -7.33
CA ARG A 55 -13.11 -3.24 -7.56
C ARG A 55 -11.80 -2.49 -7.54
N VAL A 56 -10.90 -2.88 -6.64
CA VAL A 56 -9.56 -2.29 -6.55
C VAL A 56 -8.48 -3.33 -6.72
N ARG A 57 -7.32 -2.91 -7.21
CA ARG A 57 -6.09 -3.72 -7.19
C ARG A 57 -4.90 -2.91 -6.72
N GLY A 58 -3.98 -3.58 -6.05
CA GLY A 58 -2.72 -3.01 -5.60
C GLY A 58 -1.74 -2.76 -6.74
N GLN A 59 -1.04 -1.63 -6.67
CA GLN A 59 0.21 -1.38 -7.38
C GLN A 59 1.33 -1.10 -6.38
N TYR A 60 2.50 -1.61 -6.70
CA TYR A 60 3.68 -1.41 -5.91
C TYR A 60 4.87 -0.95 -6.75
N TYR A 61 5.75 -0.18 -6.13
CA TYR A 61 6.97 0.29 -6.74
C TYR A 61 8.13 -0.63 -6.38
N VAL A 62 8.81 -1.16 -7.39
CA VAL A 62 9.98 -2.03 -7.25
C VAL A 62 10.91 -1.78 -8.44
N ASP A 63 12.22 -1.74 -8.20
CA ASP A 63 13.24 -1.59 -9.25
C ASP A 63 13.02 -0.41 -10.20
N GLY A 64 12.48 0.70 -9.70
CA GLY A 64 12.22 1.90 -10.52
C GLY A 64 10.90 1.87 -11.29
N GLU A 65 10.10 0.81 -11.17
CA GLU A 65 8.86 0.62 -11.94
C GLU A 65 7.64 0.37 -11.06
N TRP A 66 6.49 0.85 -11.53
CA TRP A 66 5.20 0.50 -10.93
C TRP A 66 4.67 -0.80 -11.51
N ARG A 67 4.48 -1.80 -10.64
CA ARG A 67 3.93 -3.12 -11.00
C ARG A 67 2.61 -3.38 -10.31
N TYR A 68 1.72 -4.11 -10.95
CA TYR A 68 0.48 -4.57 -10.32
C TYR A 68 0.74 -5.80 -9.47
N SER A 69 0.06 -5.92 -8.33
CA SER A 69 0.09 -7.15 -7.54
C SER A 69 -0.63 -8.28 -8.26
N ALA A 70 0.15 -9.13 -8.94
CA ALA A 70 -0.36 -10.33 -9.58
C ALA A 70 -0.91 -11.33 -8.54
N THR A 71 -0.25 -11.45 -7.38
CA THR A 71 -0.63 -12.36 -6.30
C THR A 71 -2.02 -12.09 -5.74
N TYR A 72 -2.34 -10.81 -5.50
CA TYR A 72 -3.59 -10.45 -4.84
C TYR A 72 -4.71 -10.03 -5.81
N SER A 73 -4.34 -9.71 -7.06
CA SER A 73 -5.24 -9.39 -8.17
C SER A 73 -6.29 -8.31 -7.80
N TRP A 74 -7.39 -8.28 -8.53
CA TRP A 74 -8.56 -7.45 -8.21
C TRP A 74 -9.34 -7.99 -7.03
N ARG A 75 -9.81 -7.09 -6.17
CA ARG A 75 -10.68 -7.38 -5.04
C ARG A 75 -11.88 -6.44 -5.06
N THR A 76 -13.03 -6.97 -4.70
CA THR A 76 -14.29 -6.24 -4.65
C THR A 76 -14.60 -5.85 -3.21
N PHE A 77 -14.89 -4.58 -2.98
CA PHE A 77 -15.30 -4.03 -1.70
C PHE A 77 -16.64 -3.33 -1.85
N SER A 78 -17.42 -3.28 -0.78
CA SER A 78 -18.68 -2.52 -0.71
C SER A 78 -18.61 -1.58 0.49
N SER A 79 -19.72 -0.91 0.81
CA SER A 79 -19.85 -0.12 2.04
C SER A 79 -19.90 -0.94 3.34
N SER A 80 -19.89 -2.27 3.23
CA SER A 80 -19.74 -3.17 4.39
C SER A 80 -18.27 -3.56 4.58
N ASP A 81 -17.80 -3.54 5.82
CA ASP A 81 -16.45 -3.94 6.21
C ASP A 81 -16.15 -5.38 5.72
N SER A 82 -15.17 -5.50 4.81
CA SER A 82 -14.69 -6.77 4.27
C SER A 82 -13.20 -6.67 3.96
N GLU A 83 -12.35 -7.42 4.66
CA GLU A 83 -10.90 -7.23 4.51
C GLU A 83 -10.28 -8.20 3.49
N ALA A 84 -9.49 -7.65 2.56
CA ALA A 84 -8.67 -8.45 1.65
C ALA A 84 -7.32 -7.79 1.39
N LYS A 85 -6.26 -8.61 1.36
CA LYS A 85 -4.90 -8.16 1.05
C LYS A 85 -4.80 -7.77 -0.42
N LEU A 86 -4.12 -6.65 -0.69
CA LEU A 86 -3.96 -6.04 -2.01
C LEU A 86 -2.50 -5.97 -2.45
N ILE A 87 -1.57 -5.84 -1.50
CA ILE A 87 -0.12 -5.77 -1.75
C ILE A 87 0.60 -6.46 -0.58
N GLY A 88 1.72 -7.14 -0.86
CA GLY A 88 2.60 -7.73 0.15
C GLY A 88 3.46 -6.71 0.92
N ASN A 89 4.32 -7.22 1.78
CA ASN A 89 5.22 -6.43 2.64
C ASN A 89 6.51 -5.96 1.93
N THR A 90 6.96 -6.62 0.88
CA THR A 90 8.26 -6.37 0.22
C THR A 90 8.22 -5.36 -0.93
N VAL A 91 7.84 -4.09 -0.67
CA VAL A 91 7.78 -3.06 -1.73
C VAL A 91 8.05 -1.64 -1.18
N ASP A 92 8.67 -0.78 -1.99
CA ASP A 92 9.14 0.57 -1.58
C ASP A 92 8.09 1.67 -1.75
N GLY A 93 7.07 1.43 -2.57
CA GLY A 93 5.93 2.35 -2.77
C GLY A 93 4.65 1.59 -3.04
N ARG A 94 3.51 2.15 -2.64
CA ARG A 94 2.19 1.52 -2.80
C ARG A 94 1.17 2.53 -3.32
N ARG A 95 0.30 2.10 -4.22
CA ARG A 95 -0.90 2.83 -4.63
C ARG A 95 -1.99 1.84 -5.05
N LEU A 96 -3.20 2.35 -5.24
CA LEU A 96 -4.33 1.54 -5.71
C LEU A 96 -4.72 1.94 -7.13
N ARG A 97 -5.42 1.02 -7.80
CA ARG A 97 -6.23 1.31 -8.99
C ARG A 97 -7.66 0.90 -8.69
N GLY A 98 -8.61 1.82 -8.85
CA GLY A 98 -10.04 1.54 -8.86
C GLY A 98 -10.54 1.16 -10.25
N GLU A 99 -11.69 0.51 -10.31
CA GLU A 99 -12.43 0.16 -11.53
C GLU A 99 -13.57 1.15 -11.80
N THR A 100 -14.05 1.88 -10.80
CA THR A 100 -14.94 3.04 -11.00
C THR A 100 -14.18 4.37 -10.80
N TYR A 101 -14.77 5.46 -11.28
CA TYR A 101 -14.18 6.80 -11.19
C TYR A 101 -14.21 7.32 -9.75
N TRP A 102 -13.05 7.75 -9.22
CA TRP A 102 -12.87 8.41 -7.91
C TRP A 102 -13.70 7.84 -6.76
N ASN A 103 -13.23 6.74 -6.18
CA ASN A 103 -13.85 6.15 -4.98
C ASN A 103 -12.88 6.21 -3.79
N ARG A 104 -13.41 6.46 -2.58
CA ARG A 104 -12.63 6.38 -1.35
C ARG A 104 -12.60 4.94 -0.89
N GLN A 105 -11.38 4.40 -0.82
CA GLN A 105 -11.09 3.08 -0.31
C GLN A 105 -10.52 3.20 1.10
N ASP A 106 -11.13 2.49 2.04
CA ASP A 106 -10.55 2.26 3.35
C ASP A 106 -9.45 1.22 3.23
N ILE A 107 -8.26 1.59 3.68
CA ILE A 107 -7.07 0.77 3.64
C ILE A 107 -6.45 0.65 5.02
N ARG A 108 -5.79 -0.48 5.28
CA ARG A 108 -5.02 -0.71 6.50
C ARG A 108 -3.70 -1.38 6.19
N TYR A 109 -2.67 -0.89 6.86
CA TYR A 109 -1.43 -1.62 7.04
C TYR A 109 -1.56 -2.48 8.30
N ARG A 110 -1.30 -3.78 8.19
CA ARG A 110 -1.31 -4.70 9.34
C ARG A 110 0.11 -4.87 9.89
N PHE A 111 0.23 -5.24 11.16
CA PHE A 111 1.50 -5.75 11.72
C PHE A 111 1.74 -7.17 11.22
#